data_AF-A0A2N6PSM7-F1
#
_entry.id   AF-A0A2N6PSM7-F1
#
_cell.length_a   1.000
_cell.length_b   1.000
_cell.length_c   1.000
_cell.angle_alpha   90.00
_cell.angle_beta   90.00
_cell.angle_gamma   90.00
#
_symmetry.space_group_name_H-M   'P 1'
#
loop_
_entity.id
_entity.type
_entity.pdbx_description
1 polymer ?
#
loop_
_entity_poly.entity_id
_entity_poly.type
_entity_poly.pdbx_seq_one_letter_code
_entity_poly.pdbx_strand_id
1 'polypeptide(L)'
;MVTGSITEASHIFQISRNTIYGWLKLKEKTGELNHQVKGTKPRKVDRDRLKNYLTDNPDAYLTEIAAEFGCHLTTIHYALKAMGYTR
;
A
#
# COMPACT_ATOMS: atom_id res chain seq x y z
N MET A 1 -3.50 32.74 -22.78
CA MET A 1 -3.95 31.79 -21.74
C MET A 1 -3.79 32.49 -20.41
N VAL A 2 -4.87 32.70 -19.65
CA VAL A 2 -4.79 33.33 -18.33
C VAL A 2 -4.15 32.33 -17.39
N THR A 3 -2.89 32.53 -17.03
CA THR A 3 -2.32 31.85 -15.88
C THR A 3 -2.97 32.46 -14.66
N GLY A 4 -4.05 31.85 -14.18
CA GLY A 4 -4.69 32.25 -12.93
C GLY A 4 -3.66 32.19 -11.80
N SER A 5 -3.63 33.21 -10.96
CA SER A 5 -2.68 33.25 -9.84
C SER A 5 -3.03 32.17 -8.81
N ILE A 6 -2.06 31.74 -8.00
CA ILE A 6 -2.30 30.79 -6.89
C ILE A 6 -3.38 31.33 -5.93
N THR A 7 -3.42 32.65 -5.74
CA THR A 7 -4.43 33.33 -4.93
C THR A 7 -5.83 33.19 -5.51
N GLU A 8 -5.97 33.38 -6.82
CA GLU A 8 -7.23 33.24 -7.54
C GLU A 8 -7.72 31.79 -7.52
N ALA A 9 -6.84 30.83 -7.79
CA ALA A 9 -7.16 29.41 -7.70
C ALA A 9 -7.58 29.00 -6.28
N SER A 10 -6.91 29.54 -5.25
CA SER A 10 -7.27 29.29 -3.85
C SER A 10 -8.68 29.77 -3.53
N HIS A 11 -9.07 30.96 -4.02
CA HIS A 11 -10.38 31.54 -3.80
C HIS A 11 -11.48 30.80 -4.58
N ILE A 12 -11.28 30.53 -5.87
CA ILE A 12 -12.27 29.87 -6.74
C ILE A 12 -12.53 28.44 -6.28
N PHE A 13 -11.47 27.66 -6.01
CA PHE A 13 -11.59 26.25 -5.70
C PHE A 13 -11.69 25.95 -4.19
N GLN A 14 -11.59 26.99 -3.35
CA GLN A 14 -11.58 26.85 -1.88
C GLN A 14 -10.50 25.87 -1.37
N ILE A 15 -9.37 25.82 -2.07
CA ILE A 15 -8.22 24.99 -1.72
C ILE A 15 -7.16 25.88 -1.08
N SER A 16 -6.51 25.37 -0.04
CA SER A 16 -5.42 26.13 0.59
C SER A 16 -4.28 26.39 -0.40
N ARG A 17 -3.69 27.58 -0.36
CA ARG A 17 -2.50 27.90 -1.17
C ARG A 17 -1.37 26.88 -0.96
N ASN A 18 -1.21 26.35 0.25
CA ASN A 18 -0.21 25.32 0.57
C ASN A 18 -0.45 24.01 -0.22
N THR A 19 -1.70 23.59 -0.38
CA THR A 19 -2.04 22.42 -1.20
C THR A 19 -1.68 22.65 -2.66
N ILE A 20 -1.96 23.85 -3.20
CA ILE A 20 -1.62 24.22 -4.57
C ILE A 20 -0.09 24.21 -4.77
N TYR A 21 0.69 24.79 -3.84
CA TYR A 21 2.14 24.69 -3.86
C TYR A 21 2.63 23.24 -3.80
N GLY A 22 2.00 22.41 -2.96
CA GLY A 22 2.31 20.98 -2.87
C GLY A 22 2.11 20.25 -4.20
N TRP A 23 1.03 20.54 -4.92
CA TRP A 23 0.77 20.00 -6.25
C TRP A 23 1.76 20.51 -7.29
N LEU A 24 2.07 21.80 -7.31
CA LEU A 24 3.07 22.35 -8.24
C LEU A 24 4.44 21.67 -8.05
N LYS A 25 4.90 21.56 -6.80
CA LYS A 25 6.14 20.85 -6.46
C LYS A 25 6.10 19.37 -6.84
N LEU A 26 4.95 18.72 -6.68
CA LEU A 26 4.75 17.35 -7.11
C LEU A 26 4.90 17.25 -8.63
N LYS A 27 4.19 18.08 -9.39
CA LYS A 27 4.25 18.11 -10.86
C LYS A 27 5.67 18.41 -11.39
N GLU A 28 6.40 19.32 -10.74
CA GLU A 28 7.81 19.59 -11.08
C GLU A 28 8.70 18.36 -10.87
N LYS A 29 8.44 17.58 -9.81
CA LYS A 29 9.24 16.40 -9.47
C LYS A 29 8.88 15.15 -10.29
N THR A 30 7.60 14.91 -10.53
CA THR A 30 7.08 13.65 -11.11
C THR A 30 6.51 13.83 -12.51
N GLY A 31 6.34 15.06 -13.01
CA GLY A 31 5.66 15.36 -14.27
C GLY A 31 4.13 15.25 -14.20
N GLU A 32 3.60 14.58 -13.18
CA GLU A 32 2.19 14.21 -13.05
C GLU A 32 1.60 14.59 -11.69
N LEU A 33 0.28 14.79 -11.65
CA LEU A 33 -0.50 15.10 -10.43
C LEU A 33 -1.37 13.92 -9.97
N ASN A 34 -1.01 12.70 -10.39
CA ASN A 34 -1.77 11.49 -10.08
C ASN A 34 -1.82 11.21 -8.57
N HIS A 35 -2.89 10.54 -8.12
CA HIS A 35 -3.04 10.15 -6.73
C HIS A 35 -1.85 9.31 -6.26
N GLN A 36 -1.15 9.77 -5.23
CA GLN A 36 -0.04 9.05 -4.63
C GLN A 36 -0.56 8.05 -3.60
N VAL A 37 -0.48 6.76 -3.94
CA VAL A 37 -0.71 5.70 -2.97
C VAL A 37 0.45 5.71 -1.97
N LYS A 38 0.22 6.26 -0.78
CA LYS A 38 1.18 6.12 0.32
C LYS A 38 1.26 4.64 0.69
N GLY A 39 2.48 4.12 0.82
CA GLY A 39 2.70 2.74 1.21
C GLY A 39 1.92 2.39 2.48
N THR A 40 1.28 1.23 2.49
CA THR A 40 0.63 0.71 3.70
C THR A 40 1.69 0.24 4.69
N LYS A 41 1.37 0.22 5.99
CA LYS A 41 2.24 -0.39 7.00
C LYS A 41 2.60 -1.83 6.57
N PRO A 42 3.85 -2.28 6.82
CA PRO A 42 4.23 -3.68 6.62
C PRO A 42 3.23 -4.60 7.32
N ARG A 43 2.86 -5.70 6.64
CA ARG A 43 1.94 -6.69 7.23
C ARG A 43 2.69 -7.54 8.27
N LYS A 44 1.94 -8.12 9.21
CA LYS A 44 2.50 -8.98 10.27
C LYS A 44 3.19 -10.25 9.73
N VAL A 45 2.74 -10.75 8.58
CA VAL A 45 3.29 -11.95 7.94
C VAL A 45 4.09 -11.54 6.72
N ASP A 46 5.37 -11.90 6.71
CA ASP A 46 6.25 -11.79 5.55
C ASP A 46 5.82 -12.80 4.48
N ARG A 47 5.45 -12.29 3.31
CA ARG A 47 4.92 -13.10 2.20
C ARG A 47 6.01 -13.92 1.50
N ASP A 48 7.23 -13.40 1.44
CA ASP A 48 8.34 -14.11 0.80
C ASP A 48 8.80 -15.26 1.69
N ARG A 49 8.86 -15.03 3.01
CA ARG A 49 9.11 -16.11 3.98
C ARG A 49 8.01 -17.17 3.93
N LEU A 50 6.73 -16.76 3.86
CA LEU A 50 5.60 -17.70 3.75
C LEU A 50 5.67 -18.52 2.46
N LYS A 51 6.01 -17.90 1.33
CA LYS A 51 6.15 -18.60 0.05
C LYS A 51 7.26 -19.65 0.08
N ASN A 52 8.41 -19.32 0.66
CA ASN A 52 9.51 -20.27 0.80
C ASN A 52 9.12 -21.45 1.70
N TYR A 53 8.49 -21.16 2.85
CA TYR A 53 8.01 -22.20 3.76
C TYR A 53 7.04 -23.18 3.09
N LEU A 54 6.11 -22.69 2.27
CA LEU A 54 5.17 -23.52 1.50
C LEU A 54 5.85 -24.34 0.40
N THR A 55 6.98 -23.88 -0.12
CA THR A 55 7.76 -24.61 -1.14
C THR A 55 8.49 -25.78 -0.50
N ASP A 56 9.05 -25.56 0.69
CA ASP A 56 9.75 -26.59 1.47
C ASP A 56 8.76 -27.57 2.13
N ASN A 57 7.55 -27.11 2.46
CA ASN A 57 6.52 -27.88 3.15
C ASN A 57 5.19 -27.78 2.42
N PRO A 58 5.03 -28.43 1.25
CA PRO A 58 3.81 -28.33 0.43
C PRO A 58 2.57 -28.80 1.18
N ASP A 59 2.73 -29.77 2.09
CA ASP A 59 1.64 -30.39 2.83
C ASP A 59 1.36 -29.80 4.22
N ALA A 60 2.11 -28.78 4.67
CA ALA A 60 1.97 -28.21 6.01
C ALA A 60 0.53 -27.74 6.33
N TYR A 61 0.04 -28.04 7.53
CA TYR A 61 -1.27 -27.57 7.99
C TYR A 61 -1.21 -26.09 8.39
N LEU A 62 -2.37 -25.41 8.31
CA LEU A 62 -2.48 -24.00 8.74
C LEU A 62 -1.98 -23.78 10.17
N THR A 63 -2.17 -24.76 11.05
CA THR A 63 -1.73 -24.71 12.46
C THR A 63 -0.21 -24.71 12.60
N GLU A 64 0.48 -25.49 11.78
CA GLU A 64 1.94 -25.58 11.77
C GLU A 64 2.56 -24.29 11.23
N ILE A 65 2.00 -23.76 10.15
CA ILE A 65 2.40 -22.47 9.58
C ILE A 65 2.14 -21.35 10.61
N ALA A 66 0.99 -21.37 11.30
CA ALA A 66 0.67 -20.37 12.30
C ALA A 66 1.65 -20.39 13.48
N ALA A 67 2.05 -21.59 13.94
CA ALA A 67 3.05 -21.77 14.98
C ALA A 67 4.44 -21.25 14.56
N GLU A 68 4.90 -21.59 13.36
CA GLU A 68 6.19 -21.14 12.80
C GLU A 68 6.27 -19.60 12.67
N PHE A 69 5.16 -18.97 12.30
CA PHE A 69 5.07 -17.52 12.13
C PHE A 69 4.65 -16.78 13.41
N GLY A 70 4.42 -17.49 14.52
CA GLY A 70 4.01 -16.92 15.80
C GLY A 70 2.72 -16.08 15.69
N CYS A 71 1.76 -16.52 14.88
CA CYS A 71 0.54 -15.78 14.62
C CYS A 71 -0.70 -16.68 14.71
N HIS A 72 -1.88 -16.06 14.68
CA HIS A 72 -3.13 -16.81 14.76
C HIS A 72 -3.47 -17.46 13.41
N LEU A 73 -4.14 -18.62 13.42
CA LEU A 73 -4.54 -19.40 12.24
C LEU A 73 -5.22 -18.53 11.16
N THR A 74 -6.13 -17.65 11.58
CA THR A 74 -6.84 -16.74 10.68
C THR A 74 -5.92 -15.77 9.95
N THR A 75 -4.79 -15.39 10.56
CA THR A 75 -3.79 -14.50 9.94
C THR A 75 -3.14 -15.19 8.74
N ILE A 76 -2.75 -16.45 8.91
CA ILE A 76 -2.20 -17.27 7.82
C ILE A 76 -3.26 -17.52 6.75
N HIS A 77 -4.49 -17.87 7.14
CA HIS A 77 -5.58 -18.09 6.18
C HIS A 77 -5.81 -16.87 5.27
N TYR A 78 -5.89 -15.65 5.83
CA TYR A 78 -6.03 -14.44 5.02
C TYR A 78 -4.77 -14.10 4.22
N ALA A 79 -3.58 -14.42 4.73
CA ALA A 79 -2.33 -14.23 4.00
C ALA A 79 -2.26 -15.12 2.76
N LEU A 80 -2.58 -16.41 2.90
CA LEU A 80 -2.63 -17.38 1.81
C LEU A 80 -3.67 -16.99 0.75
N LYS A 81 -4.89 -16.65 1.19
CA LYS A 81 -5.96 -16.18 0.31
C LYS A 81 -5.54 -14.94 -0.49
N ALA A 82 -4.87 -13.98 0.16
CA ALA A 82 -4.38 -12.76 -0.49
C ALA A 82 -3.20 -13.00 -1.44
N MET A 83 -2.53 -14.16 -1.34
CA MET A 83 -1.46 -14.61 -2.24
C MET A 83 -1.98 -15.51 -3.37
N GLY A 84 -3.28 -15.85 -3.38
CA GLY A 84 -3.88 -16.73 -4.37
C GLY A 84 -3.70 -18.23 -4.08
N TYR A 85 -3.22 -18.60 -2.89
CA TYR A 85 -3.18 -19.99 -2.46
C TYR A 85 -4.56 -20.39 -1.93
N THR A 86 -5.14 -21.44 -2.50
CA THR A 86 -6.37 -22.07 -2.03
C THR A 86 -6.01 -23.36 -1.28
N ARG A 87 -6.10 -23.31 0.04
CA ARG A 87 -6.00 -24.45 0.95
C ARG A 87 -7.01 -24.29 2.08
#